data_AF-A0A847MY05-F1
#
_entry.id   AF-A0A847MY05-F1
#
_cell.length_a   1.000
_cell.length_b   1.000
_cell.length_c   1.000
_cell.angle_alpha   90.00
_cell.angle_beta   90.00
_cell.angle_gamma   90.00
#
_symmetry.space_group_name_H-M   'P 1'
#
loop_
_entity.id
_entity.type
_entity.pdbx_description
1 polymer ?
#
loop_
_entity_poly.entity_id
_entity_poly.type
_entity_poly.pdbx_seq_one_letter_code
_entity_poly.pdbx_strand_id
1 'polypeptide(L)'
;VIPRTADDRLGEPTSLVDDCHALGLEVTPWTFRAENHFLPAELRSSADPAALGDYAGELTAFFDVGVDAVFCDQPDLAIEARDAYLGRQVSRG
;
A
#
# COMPACT_ATOMS: atom_id res chain seq x y z
N VAL A 1 -7.26 -0.38 8.03
CA VAL A 1 -6.34 0.58 7.39
C VAL A 1 -7.01 1.17 6.17
N ILE A 2 -6.90 0.57 4.98
CA ILE A 2 -7.71 0.94 3.81
C ILE A 2 -8.51 -0.30 3.37
N PRO A 3 -9.86 -0.27 3.35
CA PRO A 3 -10.66 -1.42 2.95
C PRO A 3 -10.72 -1.58 1.42
N ARG A 4 -11.14 -2.76 0.95
CA ARG A 4 -11.58 -2.98 -0.44
C ARG A 4 -13.07 -2.67 -0.57
N THR A 5 -13.44 -1.99 -1.65
CA THR A 5 -14.85 -1.76 -2.02
C THR A 5 -15.44 -3.02 -2.68
N ALA A 6 -16.76 -3.00 -2.94
CA ALA A 6 -17.43 -4.10 -3.65
C ALA A 6 -16.91 -4.31 -5.08
N ASP A 7 -16.38 -3.26 -5.71
CA ASP A 7 -15.76 -3.29 -7.04
C ASP A 7 -14.25 -3.58 -6.97
N ASP A 8 -13.75 -4.05 -5.82
CA ASP A 8 -12.35 -4.41 -5.58
C ASP A 8 -11.36 -3.24 -5.74
N ARG A 9 -11.84 -2.03 -5.50
CA ARG A 9 -11.03 -0.79 -5.44
C ARG A 9 -10.58 -0.49 -4.02
N LEU A 10 -9.55 0.35 -3.84
CA LEU A 10 -9.27 0.95 -2.53
C LEU A 10 -10.44 1.86 -2.12
N GLY A 11 -10.91 1.69 -0.88
CA GLY A 11 -11.92 2.54 -0.26
C GLY A 11 -11.32 3.68 0.55
N GLU A 12 -12.16 4.32 1.36
CA GLU A 12 -11.73 5.40 2.27
C GLU A 12 -10.89 4.84 3.43
N PRO A 13 -9.76 5.47 3.78
CA PRO A 13 -8.99 5.14 4.98
C PRO A 13 -9.84 5.16 6.26
N THR A 14 -9.59 4.20 7.14
CA THR A 14 -10.18 4.14 8.49
C THR A 14 -9.32 4.90 9.51
N SER A 15 -9.88 5.28 10.65
CA SER A 15 -9.13 5.85 11.80
C SER A 15 -8.17 4.88 12.49
N LEU A 16 -8.13 3.60 12.09
CA LEU A 16 -7.38 2.54 12.78
C LEU A 16 -5.92 2.91 13.07
N VAL A 17 -5.21 3.53 12.12
CA VAL A 17 -3.79 3.89 12.31
C VAL A 17 -3.66 4.94 13.41
N ASP A 18 -4.42 6.02 13.32
CA ASP A 18 -4.45 7.09 14.33
C ASP A 18 -4.84 6.55 15.72
N ASP A 19 -5.85 5.68 15.78
CA ASP A 19 -6.32 5.07 17.02
C ASP A 19 -5.24 4.16 17.66
N CYS A 20 -4.51 3.40 16.85
CA CYS A 20 -3.39 2.57 17.30
C CYS A 20 -2.23 3.45 17.79
N HIS A 21 -1.86 4.48 17.04
CA HIS A 21 -0.79 5.41 17.43
C HIS A 21 -1.12 6.17 18.71
N ALA A 22 -2.38 6.56 18.93
CA ALA A 22 -2.83 7.17 20.19
C ALA A 22 -2.65 6.25 21.41
N LEU A 23 -2.58 4.94 21.19
CA LEU A 23 -2.30 3.93 22.22
C LEU A 23 -0.83 3.49 22.25
N GLY A 24 0.03 4.09 21.42
CA GLY A 24 1.45 3.72 21.29
C GLY A 24 1.68 2.37 20.61
N LEU A 25 0.75 1.94 19.75
CA LEU A 25 0.83 0.69 19.00
C LEU A 25 1.23 0.94 17.55
N GLU A 26 2.15 0.12 17.03
CA GLU A 26 2.53 0.11 15.61
C GLU A 26 1.53 -0.70 14.76
N VAL A 27 1.36 -0.30 13.49
CA VAL A 27 0.49 -0.95 12.52
C VAL A 27 1.31 -1.44 11.32
N THR A 28 1.31 -2.77 11.13
CA THR A 28 1.96 -3.45 10.00
C THR A 28 0.96 -4.29 9.21
N PRO A 29 0.39 -3.80 8.10
CA PRO A 29 -0.51 -4.58 7.25
C PRO A 29 0.24 -5.67 6.48
N TRP A 30 -0.46 -6.76 6.19
CA TRP A 30 0.04 -7.93 5.47
C TRP A 30 -1.07 -8.56 4.61
N THR A 31 -0.79 -9.19 3.47
CA THR A 31 0.47 -9.28 2.71
C THR A 31 0.32 -8.55 1.38
N PHE A 32 1.22 -7.62 1.07
CA PHE A 32 1.27 -6.93 -0.23
C PHE A 32 1.94 -7.81 -1.28
N ARG A 33 1.35 -7.84 -2.47
CA ARG A 33 1.80 -8.66 -3.61
C ARG A 33 1.65 -7.89 -4.90
N ALA A 34 2.68 -7.93 -5.74
CA ALA A 34 2.76 -7.08 -6.92
C ALA A 34 1.95 -7.60 -8.13
N GLU A 35 1.49 -8.85 -8.10
CA GLU A 35 0.72 -9.44 -9.19
C GLU A 35 -0.70 -8.86 -9.28
N ASN A 36 -1.17 -8.62 -10.52
CA ASN A 36 -2.49 -8.06 -10.83
C ASN A 36 -3.63 -8.75 -10.07
N HIS A 37 -3.54 -10.06 -9.85
CA HIS A 37 -4.57 -10.82 -9.13
C HIS A 37 -4.85 -10.29 -7.72
N PHE A 38 -3.84 -9.74 -7.03
CA PHE A 38 -3.94 -9.30 -5.65
C PHE A 38 -4.18 -7.79 -5.51
N LEU A 39 -3.80 -7.03 -6.54
CA LEU A 39 -3.95 -5.59 -6.57
C LEU A 39 -5.43 -5.16 -6.69
N PRO A 40 -5.76 -3.96 -6.18
CA PRO A 40 -7.08 -3.37 -6.41
C PRO A 40 -7.28 -3.10 -7.89
N ALA A 41 -8.54 -3.09 -8.32
CA ALA A 41 -8.91 -3.07 -9.73
C ALA A 41 -8.26 -1.93 -10.54
N GLU A 42 -8.14 -0.73 -9.96
CA GLU A 42 -7.49 0.44 -10.57
C GLU A 42 -5.98 0.37 -10.70
N LEU A 43 -5.33 -0.54 -9.97
CA LEU A 43 -3.87 -0.70 -10.00
C LEU A 43 -3.45 -1.90 -10.84
N ARG A 44 -4.41 -2.61 -11.46
CA ARG A 44 -4.10 -3.69 -12.39
C ARG A 44 -3.62 -3.11 -13.73
N SER A 45 -2.47 -3.57 -14.19
CA SER A 45 -1.87 -3.13 -15.46
C SER A 45 -2.42 -3.88 -16.68
N SER A 46 -2.97 -5.07 -16.48
CA SER A 46 -3.44 -5.95 -17.55
C SER A 46 -4.45 -6.99 -17.05
N ALA A 47 -4.98 -7.80 -17.98
CA ALA A 47 -5.83 -8.94 -17.66
C ALA A 47 -5.06 -10.22 -17.28
N ASP A 48 -3.73 -10.24 -17.42
CA ASP A 48 -2.92 -11.36 -16.95
C ASP A 48 -2.80 -11.29 -15.42
N PRO A 49 -3.36 -12.27 -14.67
CA PRO A 49 -3.36 -12.25 -13.22
C PRO A 49 -1.96 -12.35 -12.62
N ALA A 50 -0.98 -12.93 -13.33
CA ALA A 50 0.39 -13.12 -12.85
C ALA A 50 1.33 -11.96 -13.24
N ALA A 51 0.92 -11.11 -14.18
CA ALA A 51 1.69 -9.92 -14.53
C ALA A 51 1.71 -8.92 -13.37
N LEU A 52 2.81 -8.18 -13.24
CA LEU A 52 2.94 -7.13 -12.23
C LEU A 52 2.07 -5.93 -12.59
N GLY A 53 1.32 -5.41 -11.62
CA GLY A 53 0.58 -4.16 -11.73
C GLY A 53 1.27 -2.99 -11.02
N ASP A 54 0.51 -1.95 -10.70
CA ASP A 54 0.97 -0.78 -9.96
C ASP A 54 0.99 -1.03 -8.45
N TYR A 55 1.88 -1.92 -8.01
CA TYR A 55 2.11 -2.20 -6.59
C TYR A 55 2.64 -0.97 -5.83
N ALA A 56 3.36 -0.08 -6.52
CA ALA A 56 3.91 1.14 -5.92
C ALA A 56 2.79 2.12 -5.55
N GLY A 57 1.73 2.20 -6.38
CA GLY A 57 0.51 2.94 -6.08
C GLY A 57 -0.19 2.43 -4.83
N GLU A 58 -0.29 1.11 -4.65
CA GLU A 58 -0.92 0.52 -3.46
C GLU A 58 -0.10 0.84 -2.21
N LEU A 59 1.21 0.58 -2.25
CA LEU A 59 2.11 0.88 -1.14
C LEU A 59 2.10 2.38 -0.79
N THR A 60 2.09 3.27 -1.78
CA THR A 60 2.00 4.72 -1.56
C THR A 60 0.73 5.08 -0.79
N ALA A 61 -0.43 4.55 -1.19
CA ALA A 61 -1.69 4.81 -0.49
C ALA A 61 -1.64 4.37 0.98
N PHE A 62 -0.99 3.23 1.28
CA PHE A 62 -0.82 2.77 2.66
C PHE A 62 0.22 3.58 3.44
N PHE A 63 1.31 4.03 2.80
CA PHE A 63 2.27 4.94 3.44
C PHE A 63 1.67 6.31 3.75
N ASP A 64 0.79 6.83 2.87
CA ASP A 64 0.10 8.11 3.07
C ASP A 64 -0.81 8.10 4.30
N VAL A 65 -1.37 6.95 4.69
CA VAL A 65 -2.18 6.79 5.91
C VAL A 65 -1.35 6.48 7.16
N GLY A 66 -0.02 6.48 7.05
CA GLY A 66 0.88 6.43 8.19
C GLY A 66 1.18 5.03 8.75
N VAL A 67 1.08 3.97 7.95
CA VAL A 67 1.51 2.63 8.44
C VAL A 67 3.01 2.60 8.74
N ASP A 68 3.40 1.86 9.77
CA ASP A 68 4.78 1.84 10.27
C ASP A 68 5.68 0.88 9.48
N ALA A 69 5.11 -0.22 8.99
CA ALA A 69 5.78 -1.18 8.14
C ALA A 69 4.78 -1.93 7.24
N VAL A 70 5.29 -2.66 6.25
CA VAL A 70 4.49 -3.54 5.38
C VAL A 70 5.14 -4.90 5.28
N PHE A 71 4.31 -5.95 5.26
CA PHE A 71 4.76 -7.30 4.93
C PHE A 71 4.45 -7.58 3.45
N CYS A 72 5.44 -8.03 2.68
CA CYS A 72 5.30 -8.22 1.23
C CYS A 72 6.07 -9.46 0.74
N ASP A 73 5.61 -10.02 -0.38
CA ASP A 73 6.26 -11.19 -1.01
C ASP A 73 7.41 -10.78 -1.94
N GLN A 74 7.39 -9.55 -2.48
CA GLN A 74 8.44 -8.97 -3.32
C GLN A 74 9.15 -7.80 -2.59
N PRO A 75 10.07 -8.09 -1.65
CA PRO A 75 10.68 -7.06 -0.80
C PRO A 75 11.56 -6.06 -1.55
N ASP A 76 12.19 -6.47 -2.64
CA ASP A 76 12.95 -5.60 -3.54
C ASP A 76 12.06 -4.50 -4.15
N LEU A 77 10.88 -4.88 -4.64
CA LEU A 77 9.89 -3.96 -5.17
C LEU A 77 9.35 -3.02 -4.08
N ALA A 78 9.06 -3.54 -2.88
CA ALA A 78 8.58 -2.72 -1.78
C ALA A 78 9.63 -1.68 -1.30
N ILE A 79 10.92 -2.03 -1.31
CA ILE A 79 12.01 -1.09 -1.03
C ILE A 79 12.04 0.03 -2.07
N GLU A 80 11.95 -0.30 -3.36
CA GLU A 80 11.91 0.70 -4.44
C GLU A 80 10.74 1.69 -4.26
N ALA A 81 9.53 1.18 -3.96
CA ALA A 81 8.36 2.02 -3.74
C ALA A 81 8.52 2.93 -2.50
N ARG A 82 9.07 2.40 -1.39
CA ARG A 82 9.35 3.19 -0.18
C ARG A 82 10.36 4.31 -0.47
N ASP A 83 11.44 4.01 -1.15
CA ASP A 83 12.49 4.99 -1.45
C ASP A 83 11.95 6.09 -2.37
N ALA A 84 11.13 5.73 -3.37
CA ALA A 84 10.43 6.68 -4.21
C ALA A 84 9.45 7.55 -3.41
N TYR A 85 8.70 6.97 -2.46
CA TYR A 85 7.78 7.70 -1.59
C TYR A 85 8.51 8.72 -0.71
N LEU A 86 9.59 8.31 -0.04
CA LEU A 86 10.40 9.18 0.83
C LEU A 86 11.07 10.31 0.03
N GLY A 87 11.54 10.04 -1.19
CA GLY A 87 12.11 11.06 -2.07
C GLY A 87 11.10 12.17 -2.43
N ARG A 88 9.81 11.83 -2.58
CA ARG A 88 8.74 12.81 -2.83
C ARG A 88 8.48 13.70 -1.61
N GLN A 89 8.51 13.13 -0.40
CA GLN A 89 8.29 13.89 0.84
C GLN A 89 9.39 14.93 1.05
N VAL A 90 10.66 14.57 0.82
CA VAL A 90 11.80 15.49 0.92
C VAL A 90 11.69 16.66 -0.06
N SER A 91 11.14 16.42 -1.26
CA SER A 91 11.01 17.45 -2.30
C SER A 91 9.85 18.44 -2.06
N ARG A 92 8.97 18.18 -1.07
CA ARG A 92 7.80 19.00 -0.74
C ARG A 92 8.00 19.90 0.49
N GLY A 93 9.09 19.73 1.24
CA GLY A 93 9.46 20.56 2.40
C GLY A 93 10.48 21.62 2.05
#